data_AF-A0A2G6N7G3-F1
#
_entry.id   AF-A0A2G6N7G3-F1
#
_cell.length_a   1.000
_cell.length_b   1.000
_cell.length_c   1.000
_cell.angle_alpha   90.00
_cell.angle_beta   90.00
_cell.angle_gamma   90.00
#
_symmetry.space_group_name_H-M   'P 1'
#
loop_
_entity.id
_entity.type
_entity.pdbx_description
1 polymer ?
#
loop_
_entity_poly.entity_id
_entity_poly.type
_entity_poly.pdbx_seq_one_letter_code
_entity_poly.pdbx_strand_id
1 'polypeptide(L)'
;PEATKAVVEKTCPGIAEAMRMHSLQFTPQAMLTRGIAGIRKKTLIVNLPGSPKAVQECLEYILPPLEHGLAVLTQRETNCAR
;
A
#
# COMPACT_ATOMS: atom_id res chain seq x y z
N PRO A 1 9.92 -8.14 -4.00
CA PRO A 1 9.67 -6.67 -4.12
C PRO A 1 10.22 -6.02 -5.40
N GLU A 2 11.27 -6.61 -5.92
CA GLU A 2 12.05 -6.25 -7.10
C GLU A 2 11.19 -6.32 -8.36
N ALA A 3 10.35 -7.36 -8.48
CA ALA A 3 9.39 -7.49 -9.56
C ALA A 3 8.39 -6.32 -9.59
N THR A 4 7.84 -5.94 -8.44
CA THR A 4 6.97 -4.75 -8.31
C THR A 4 7.72 -3.49 -8.73
N LYS A 5 8.96 -3.31 -8.27
CA LYS A 5 9.79 -2.14 -8.59
C LYS A 5 10.07 -2.03 -10.09
N ALA A 6 10.25 -3.17 -10.77
CA ALA A 6 10.52 -3.21 -12.19
C ALA A 6 9.33 -2.81 -13.08
N VAL A 7 8.09 -2.88 -12.55
CA VAL A 7 6.87 -2.64 -13.35
C VAL A 7 6.10 -1.39 -12.98
N VAL A 8 6.32 -0.80 -11.80
CA VAL A 8 5.64 0.43 -11.38
C VAL A 8 6.23 1.64 -12.10
N GLU A 9 5.36 2.54 -12.54
CA GLU A 9 5.70 3.81 -13.20
C GLU A 9 5.93 4.91 -12.16
N LYS A 10 5.21 4.84 -11.02
CA LYS A 10 5.34 5.77 -9.90
C LYS A 10 5.34 5.01 -8.58
N THR A 11 6.28 5.32 -7.70
CA THR A 11 6.33 4.73 -6.34
C THR A 11 5.36 5.43 -5.39
N CYS A 12 4.76 4.67 -4.48
CA CYS A 12 3.88 5.15 -3.41
C CYS A 12 4.44 4.73 -2.04
N PRO A 13 5.59 5.28 -1.60
CA PRO A 13 6.29 4.81 -0.41
C PRO A 13 5.43 4.90 0.86
N GLY A 14 4.60 5.94 1.00
CA GLY A 14 3.76 6.16 2.18
C GLY A 14 2.83 5.01 2.54
N ILE A 15 2.34 4.23 1.57
CA ILE A 15 1.51 3.04 1.87
C ILE A 15 2.35 1.96 2.56
N ALA A 16 3.54 1.68 2.02
CA ALA A 16 4.43 0.66 2.58
C ALA A 16 5.01 1.08 3.95
N GLU A 17 5.27 2.37 4.13
CA GLU A 17 5.68 2.95 5.41
C GLU A 17 4.57 2.84 6.46
N ALA A 18 3.35 3.25 6.12
CA ALA A 18 2.21 3.19 7.03
C ALA A 18 1.91 1.75 7.47
N MET A 19 1.88 0.79 6.55
CA MET A 19 1.69 -0.62 6.88
C MET A 19 2.79 -1.15 7.82
N ARG A 20 4.04 -0.77 7.57
CA ARG A 20 5.18 -1.20 8.40
C ARG A 20 5.11 -0.58 9.79
N MET A 21 4.80 0.70 9.88
CA MET A 21 4.61 1.41 11.16
C MET A 21 3.48 0.81 11.97
N HIS A 22 2.36 0.46 11.33
CA HIS A 22 1.27 -0.24 11.99
C HIS A 22 1.71 -1.64 12.45
N SER A 23 2.36 -2.41 11.57
CA SER A 23 2.82 -3.77 11.88
C SER A 23 3.86 -3.82 13.02
N LEU A 24 4.68 -2.78 13.16
CA LEU A 24 5.67 -2.64 14.24
C LEU A 24 5.03 -2.58 15.63
N GLN A 25 3.76 -2.22 15.73
CA GLN A 25 3.01 -2.24 17.00
C GLN A 25 2.74 -3.66 17.49
N PHE A 26 2.76 -4.66 16.60
CA PHE A 26 2.49 -6.06 16.92
C PHE A 26 3.74 -6.92 16.95
N THR A 27 4.75 -6.60 16.12
CA THR A 27 5.95 -7.40 15.97
C THR A 27 7.15 -6.57 15.53
N PRO A 28 8.30 -6.64 16.24
CA PRO A 28 9.51 -5.92 15.82
C PRO A 28 10.05 -6.43 14.47
N GLN A 29 9.79 -7.68 14.10
CA GLN A 29 10.19 -8.26 12.81
C GLN A 29 9.59 -7.51 11.61
N ALA A 30 8.52 -6.73 11.80
CA ALA A 30 7.96 -5.89 10.75
C ALA A 30 9.00 -4.93 10.14
N MET A 31 10.04 -4.53 10.89
CA MET A 31 11.12 -3.68 10.36
C MET A 31 11.83 -4.31 9.15
N LEU A 32 11.87 -5.64 9.05
CA LEU A 32 12.61 -6.40 8.04
C LEU A 32 11.84 -6.54 6.72
N THR A 33 10.56 -6.16 6.66
CA THR A 33 9.78 -6.29 5.42
C THR A 33 10.40 -5.47 4.29
N ARG A 34 10.37 -5.98 3.07
CA ARG A 34 10.83 -5.23 1.88
C ARG A 34 9.68 -4.85 0.95
N GLY A 35 8.44 -5.02 1.43
CA GLY A 35 7.24 -4.65 0.68
C GLY A 35 7.31 -3.20 0.21
N ILE A 36 6.89 -2.97 -1.03
CA ILE A 36 6.75 -1.64 -1.63
C ILE A 36 5.35 -1.52 -2.20
N ALA A 37 4.93 -0.28 -2.44
CA ALA A 37 3.72 0.03 -3.18
C ALA A 37 4.03 1.01 -4.31
N GLY A 38 3.26 0.94 -5.38
CA GLY A 38 3.39 1.83 -6.52
C GLY A 38 2.26 1.68 -7.51
N ILE A 39 2.24 2.57 -8.49
CA ILE A 39 1.19 2.67 -9.50
C ILE A 39 1.78 2.26 -10.85
N ARG A 40 1.00 1.50 -11.61
CA ARG A 40 1.22 1.23 -13.03
C ARG A 40 -0.08 1.56 -13.78
N LYS A 41 -0.06 2.53 -14.68
CA LYS A 41 -1.25 3.07 -15.34
C LYS A 41 -2.31 3.49 -14.30
N LYS A 42 -3.49 2.86 -14.31
CA LYS A 42 -4.60 3.11 -13.38
C LYS A 42 -4.70 2.04 -12.28
N THR A 43 -3.61 1.33 -12.01
CA THR A 43 -3.58 0.21 -11.07
C THR A 43 -2.59 0.50 -9.94
N LEU A 44 -3.09 0.46 -8.71
CA LEU A 44 -2.26 0.44 -7.51
C LEU A 44 -1.80 -1.00 -7.24
N ILE A 45 -0.50 -1.20 -7.04
CA ILE A 45 0.12 -2.47 -6.70
C ILE A 45 0.74 -2.32 -5.31
N VAL A 46 0.35 -3.19 -4.38
CA VAL A 46 0.83 -3.19 -2.98
C VAL A 46 1.34 -4.57 -2.63
N ASN A 47 2.59 -4.66 -2.14
CA ASN A 47 3.12 -5.91 -1.61
C ASN A 47 2.65 -6.11 -0.17
N LEU A 48 1.89 -7.16 0.09
CA LEU A 48 1.39 -7.51 1.41
C LEU A 48 2.33 -8.52 2.13
N PRO A 49 2.21 -8.66 3.46
CA PRO A 49 2.93 -9.69 4.22
C PRO A 49 2.58 -11.12 3.79
N GLY A 50 3.41 -12.10 4.18
CA GLY A 50 3.24 -13.50 3.75
C GLY A 50 2.22 -14.32 4.54
N SER A 51 1.81 -13.89 5.75
CA SER A 51 0.87 -14.63 6.57
C SER A 51 -0.57 -14.08 6.43
N PRO A 52 -1.62 -14.92 6.39
CA PRO A 52 -3.01 -14.47 6.29
C PRO A 52 -3.42 -13.46 7.37
N LYS A 53 -2.98 -13.66 8.62
CA LYS A 53 -3.26 -12.74 9.73
C LYS A 53 -2.70 -11.34 9.46
N ALA A 54 -1.42 -11.23 9.15
CA ALA A 54 -0.79 -9.93 8.87
C ALA A 54 -1.35 -9.27 7.60
N VAL A 55 -1.81 -10.06 6.62
CA VAL A 55 -2.53 -9.54 5.45
C VAL A 55 -3.83 -8.86 5.88
N GLN A 56 -4.63 -9.52 6.70
CA GLN A 56 -5.89 -8.97 7.21
C GLN A 56 -5.65 -7.67 7.99
N GLU A 57 -4.74 -7.69 8.97
CA GLU A 57 -4.41 -6.51 9.79
C GLU A 57 -3.94 -5.33 8.94
N CYS A 58 -3.05 -5.58 7.95
CA CYS A 58 -2.58 -4.51 7.06
C CYS A 58 -3.69 -3.98 6.15
N LEU A 59 -4.55 -4.84 5.60
CA LEU A 59 -5.62 -4.43 4.71
C LEU A 59 -6.69 -3.62 5.45
N GLU A 60 -7.12 -4.07 6.62
CA GLU A 60 -8.07 -3.33 7.46
C GLU A 60 -7.56 -1.93 7.79
N TYR A 61 -6.24 -1.77 8.00
CA TYR A 61 -5.62 -0.49 8.25
C TYR A 61 -5.57 0.45 7.02
N ILE A 62 -5.21 -0.07 5.84
CA ILE A 62 -5.00 0.78 4.64
C ILE A 62 -6.24 0.95 3.77
N LEU A 63 -7.22 0.05 3.80
CA LEU A 63 -8.37 0.10 2.90
C LEU A 63 -9.19 1.40 3.03
N PRO A 64 -9.53 1.89 4.25
CA PRO A 64 -10.33 3.12 4.38
C PRO A 64 -9.72 4.35 3.69
N PRO A 65 -8.44 4.73 3.92
CA PRO A 65 -7.85 5.87 3.21
C PRO A 65 -7.59 5.60 1.72
N LEU A 66 -7.48 4.32 1.30
CA LEU A 66 -7.26 3.97 -0.10
C LEU A 66 -8.50 4.19 -0.97
N GLU A 67 -9.71 4.19 -0.42
CA GLU A 67 -10.95 4.41 -1.19
C GLU A 67 -10.88 5.68 -2.04
N HIS A 68 -10.55 6.81 -1.40
CA HIS A 68 -10.38 8.09 -2.10
C HIS A 68 -9.21 8.07 -3.09
N GLY A 69 -8.06 7.51 -2.70
CA GLY A 69 -6.89 7.42 -3.58
C GLY A 69 -7.15 6.61 -4.84
N LEU A 70 -7.93 5.53 -4.74
CA LEU A 70 -8.36 4.71 -5.87
C LEU A 70 -9.39 5.43 -6.75
N ALA A 71 -10.31 6.21 -6.18
CA ALA A 71 -11.26 7.02 -6.93
C ALA A 71 -10.55 8.05 -7.82
N VAL A 72 -9.54 8.73 -7.27
CA VAL A 72 -8.68 9.67 -8.03
C VAL A 72 -7.87 8.94 -9.09
N LEU A 73 -7.20 7.83 -8.74
CA LEU A 73 -6.37 7.07 -9.68
C LEU A 73 -7.15 6.52 -10.87
N THR A 74 -8.37 6.05 -10.62
CA THR A 74 -9.24 5.48 -11.65
C THR A 74 -10.02 6.53 -12.44
N GLN A 75 -9.89 7.82 -12.08
CA GLN A 75 -10.64 8.94 -12.64
C GLN A 75 -12.16 8.79 -12.46
N ARG A 76 -12.58 8.11 -11.39
CA ARG A 76 -14.00 8.05 -10.98
C ARG A 76 -14.40 9.29 -10.21
N GLU A 77 -13.45 9.99 -9.60
CA GLU A 77 -13.62 11.29 -8.96
C GLU A 77 -12.54 12.27 -9.44
N THR A 78 -12.95 13.49 -9.81
CA THR A 78 -12.08 14.56 -10.33
C THR A 78 -11.74 15.66 -9.33
N ASN A 79 -12.28 15.61 -8.10
CA ASN A 79 -12.12 16.69 -7.13
C ASN A 79 -11.22 16.27 -5.96
N CYS A 80 -9.95 16.66 -6.02
CA CYS A 80 -9.13 16.79 -4.81
C CYS A 80 -9.54 18.10 -4.12
N ALA A 81 -10.44 18.01 -3.14
CA ALA A 81 -10.76 19.13 -2.27
C ALA A 81 -10.96 18.64 -0.84
N ARG A 82 -9.91 18.81 -0.02
CA ARG A 82 -9.96 19.27 1.36
C ARG A 82 -8.55 19.62 1.83
#